data_AF-A0A2N6D6G7-F1
#
_entry.id   AF-A0A2N6D6G7-F1
#
_cell.length_a   1.000
_cell.length_b   1.000
_cell.length_c   1.000
_cell.angle_alpha   90.00
_cell.angle_beta   90.00
_cell.angle_gamma   90.00
#
_symmetry.space_group_name_H-M   'P 1'
#
loop_
_entity.id
_entity.type
_entity.pdbx_description
1 polymer ?
#
loop_
_entity_poly.entity_id
_entity_poly.type
_entity_poly.pdbx_seq_one_letter_code
_entity_poly.pdbx_strand_id
1 'polypeptide(L)'
;MDCTKFHELISLYVDEEASSVQGQALEKHLESCTGCKAYLANQIKLKNMINESYNKVVDIDLSAKIMNNISAPKLVSKPSKVKKLSVYVAAVAAACVITIAALMSLHVDNNTVAGNQKLEEYIIEHVGTGNGDFNGQVEAVNIEK
;
A
#
# COMPACT_ATOMS: atom_id res chain seq x y z
N MET A 1 5.33 -27.73 -36.85
CA MET A 1 5.32 -26.88 -35.65
C MET A 1 4.50 -25.64 -35.96
N ASP A 2 3.56 -25.29 -35.09
CA ASP A 2 2.62 -24.20 -35.34
C ASP A 2 3.34 -22.84 -35.20
N CYS A 3 3.66 -22.21 -36.33
CA CYS A 3 4.40 -20.95 -36.38
C CYS A 3 3.54 -19.74 -35.96
N THR A 4 2.23 -19.94 -35.86
CA THR A 4 1.25 -18.90 -35.53
C THR A 4 1.54 -18.24 -34.18
N LYS A 5 1.89 -19.03 -33.16
CA LYS A 5 2.25 -18.51 -31.83
C LYS A 5 3.53 -17.67 -31.86
N PHE A 6 4.47 -18.02 -32.73
CA PHE A 6 5.71 -17.27 -32.88
C PHE A 6 5.52 -15.99 -33.69
N HIS A 7 4.52 -15.91 -34.57
CA HIS A 7 4.18 -14.65 -35.25
C HIS A 7 3.66 -13.59 -34.28
N GLU A 8 2.77 -13.97 -33.35
CA GLU A 8 2.31 -13.09 -32.28
C GLU A 8 3.48 -12.62 -31.41
N LEU A 9 4.34 -13.57 -31.04
CA LEU A 9 5.53 -13.29 -30.24
C LEU A 9 6.56 -12.42 -30.98
N ILE A 10 6.66 -12.54 -32.31
CA ILE A 10 7.47 -11.65 -33.16
C ILE A 10 6.91 -10.23 -33.15
N SER A 11 5.58 -10.06 -33.18
CA SER A 11 4.96 -8.73 -33.05
C SER A 11 5.36 -8.10 -31.72
N LEU A 12 5.16 -8.81 -30.61
CA LEU A 12 5.55 -8.34 -29.27
C LEU A 12 7.06 -8.01 -29.18
N TYR A 13 7.90 -8.79 -29.85
CA TYR A 13 9.34 -8.54 -29.88
C TYR A 13 9.70 -7.27 -30.66
N VAL A 14 9.06 -7.02 -31.80
CA VAL A 14 9.28 -5.81 -32.62
C VAL A 14 8.83 -4.54 -31.90
N ASP A 15 7.77 -4.66 -31.09
CA ASP A 15 7.19 -3.58 -30.28
C ASP A 15 7.91 -3.39 -28.93
N GLU A 16 8.95 -4.18 -28.64
CA GLU A 16 9.73 -4.13 -27.39
C GLU A 16 8.91 -4.47 -26.12
N GLU A 17 7.79 -5.19 -26.29
CA GLU A 17 6.89 -5.62 -25.21
C GLU A 17 7.11 -7.09 -24.78
N ALA A 18 7.98 -7.82 -25.48
CA ALA A 18 8.29 -9.20 -25.13
C ALA A 18 9.06 -9.31 -23.81
N SER A 19 8.63 -10.20 -22.93
CA SER A 19 9.39 -10.56 -21.73
C SER A 19 10.70 -11.27 -22.08
N SER A 20 11.67 -11.26 -21.16
CA SER A 20 12.98 -11.91 -21.35
C SER A 20 12.86 -13.41 -21.67
N VAL A 21 11.89 -14.10 -21.07
CA VAL A 21 11.60 -15.53 -21.32
C VAL A 21 11.05 -15.75 -22.72
N GLN A 22 10.16 -14.86 -23.17
CA GLN A 22 9.61 -14.90 -24.53
C GLN A 22 10.70 -14.63 -25.57
N GLY A 23 11.59 -13.65 -25.33
CA GLY A 23 12.72 -13.37 -26.21
C GLY A 23 13.62 -14.60 -26.43
N GLN A 24 14.00 -15.30 -25.36
CA GLN A 24 14.80 -16.53 -25.46
C GLN A 24 14.07 -17.66 -26.20
N ALA A 25 12.76 -17.80 -25.97
CA ALA A 25 11.94 -18.78 -26.69
C ALA A 25 11.85 -18.46 -28.19
N LEU A 26 11.80 -17.17 -28.55
CA LEU A 26 11.83 -16.72 -29.94
C LEU A 26 13.16 -17.02 -30.61
N GLU A 27 14.27 -16.65 -29.97
CA GLU A 27 15.62 -16.86 -30.50
C GLU A 27 15.87 -18.34 -30.81
N LYS A 28 15.51 -19.22 -29.87
CA LYS A 28 15.59 -20.67 -30.07
C LYS A 28 14.74 -21.16 -31.25
N HIS A 29 13.58 -20.56 -31.48
CA HIS A 29 12.74 -20.91 -32.63
C HIS A 29 13.34 -20.39 -33.95
N LEU A 30 13.94 -19.20 -33.95
CA LEU A 30 14.57 -18.58 -35.12
C LEU A 30 15.81 -19.34 -35.61
N GLU A 31 16.50 -20.10 -34.74
CA GLU A 31 17.61 -20.97 -35.13
C GLU A 31 17.16 -22.11 -36.06
N SER A 32 15.93 -22.60 -35.90
CA SER A 32 15.42 -23.77 -36.62
C SER A 32 14.39 -23.43 -37.71
N CYS A 33 13.72 -22.29 -37.62
CA CYS A 33 12.63 -21.92 -38.52
C CYS A 33 13.01 -20.76 -39.45
N THR A 34 13.23 -21.07 -40.73
CA THR A 34 13.53 -20.07 -41.78
C THR A 34 12.33 -19.17 -42.11
N GLY A 35 11.11 -19.70 -42.00
CA GLY A 35 9.88 -18.93 -42.26
C GLY A 35 9.67 -17.80 -41.25
N CYS A 36 9.83 -18.09 -39.96
CA CYS A 36 9.74 -17.08 -38.89
C CYS A 36 10.87 -16.06 -38.98
N LYS A 37 12.07 -16.46 -39.42
CA LYS A 37 13.18 -15.54 -39.68
C LYS A 37 12.87 -14.55 -40.79
N ALA A 38 12.26 -15.01 -41.88
CA ALA A 38 11.80 -14.14 -42.97
C ALA A 38 10.68 -13.20 -42.51
N TYR A 39 9.73 -13.71 -41.70
CA TYR A 39 8.65 -12.91 -41.14
C TYR A 39 9.18 -11.78 -40.23
N LEU A 40 10.11 -12.09 -39.32
CA LEU A 40 10.77 -11.09 -38.48
C LEU A 40 11.50 -10.02 -39.31
N ALA A 41 12.25 -10.43 -40.33
CA ALA A 41 12.96 -9.49 -41.20
C ALA A 41 12.00 -8.53 -41.93
N ASN A 42 10.85 -9.04 -42.38
CA ASN A 42 9.81 -8.21 -43.00
C ASN A 42 9.20 -7.22 -42.00
N GLN A 43 8.92 -7.64 -40.77
CA GLN A 43 8.39 -6.74 -39.74
C GLN A 43 9.37 -5.61 -39.39
N ILE A 44 10.66 -5.93 -39.23
CA ILE A 44 11.71 -4.92 -38.99
C ILE A 44 11.80 -3.95 -40.18
N LYS A 45 11.73 -4.46 -41.41
CA LYS A 45 11.72 -3.62 -42.61
C LYS A 45 10.54 -2.64 -42.61
N LEU A 46 9.34 -3.10 -42.24
CA LEU A 46 8.17 -2.23 -42.12
C LEU A 46 8.37 -1.16 -41.04
N LYS A 47 8.84 -1.52 -39.84
CA LYS A 47 9.18 -0.59 -38.75
C LYS A 47 10.14 0.50 -39.24
N ASN A 48 11.19 0.12 -39.96
CA ASN A 48 12.18 1.07 -40.48
C ASN A 48 11.59 2.00 -41.54
N MET A 49 10.81 1.48 -42.49
CA MET A 49 10.15 2.31 -43.51
C MET A 49 9.21 3.35 -42.87
N ILE A 50 8.48 2.95 -41.82
CA ILE A 50 7.62 3.87 -41.07
C ILE A 50 8.47 4.94 -40.37
N ASN A 51 9.53 4.55 -39.66
CA ASN A 51 10.42 5.47 -38.96
C ASN A 51 11.10 6.47 -39.90
N GLU A 52 11.57 6.01 -41.06
CA GLU A 52 12.16 6.87 -42.09
C GLU A 52 11.12 7.87 -42.64
N SER A 53 9.89 7.42 -42.89
CA SER A 53 8.81 8.29 -43.38
C SER A 53 8.37 9.32 -42.34
N TYR A 54 8.45 8.98 -41.05
CA TYR A 54 8.03 9.81 -39.94
C TYR A 54 9.19 10.60 -39.31
N ASN A 55 10.35 10.71 -39.98
CA ASN A 55 11.50 11.41 -39.42
C ASN A 55 11.28 12.92 -39.40
N LYS A 56 10.48 13.36 -38.43
CA LYS A 56 10.17 14.75 -38.15
C LYS A 56 11.34 15.29 -37.34
N VAL A 57 12.25 15.99 -38.02
CA VAL A 57 13.27 16.79 -37.34
C VAL A 57 12.53 17.91 -36.62
N VAL A 58 12.18 17.67 -35.36
CA VAL A 58 11.64 18.71 -34.51
C VAL A 58 12.83 19.44 -33.92
N ASP A 59 13.14 20.60 -34.47
CA ASP A 59 14.09 21.54 -33.89
C ASP A 59 13.46 22.13 -32.61
N ILE A 60 13.56 21.38 -31.52
CA ILE A 60 13.11 21.83 -30.20
C ILE A 60 14.34 22.33 -29.46
N ASP A 61 14.50 23.65 -29.38
CA ASP A 61 15.50 24.24 -28.49
C ASP A 61 15.07 24.10 -27.02
N LEU A 62 15.47 22.98 -26.42
CA LEU A 62 15.29 22.71 -25.00
C LEU A 62 16.42 23.32 -24.14
N SER A 63 17.42 23.95 -24.75
CA SER A 63 18.64 24.40 -24.06
C SER A 63 18.31 25.40 -22.95
N ALA A 64 17.40 26.34 -23.21
CA ALA A 64 16.93 27.30 -22.22
C ALA A 64 16.19 26.63 -21.03
N LYS A 65 15.39 25.59 -21.30
CA LYS A 65 14.64 24.86 -20.28
C LYS A 65 15.54 23.96 -19.42
N ILE A 66 16.57 23.37 -20.02
CA ILE A 66 17.57 22.56 -19.33
C ILE A 66 18.44 23.45 -18.44
N MET A 67 18.95 24.58 -18.96
CA MET A 67 19.73 25.54 -18.17
C MET A 67 18.96 26.05 -16.96
N ASN A 68 17.67 26.38 -17.12
CA ASN A 68 16.84 26.79 -15.99
C ASN A 68 16.69 25.70 -14.91
N ASN A 69 16.62 24.43 -15.28
CA ASN A 69 16.53 23.33 -14.31
C ASN A 69 17.86 23.02 -13.60
N ILE A 70 19.00 23.28 -14.26
CA ILE A 70 20.33 23.06 -13.67
C ILE A 70 20.72 24.23 -12.76
N SER A 71 20.40 25.46 -13.17
CA SER A 71 20.73 26.68 -12.43
C SER A 71 19.74 26.98 -11.30
N ALA A 72 18.56 26.36 -11.26
CA ALA A 72 17.63 26.52 -10.16
C ALA A 72 18.26 25.95 -8.86
N PRO A 73 18.49 26.79 -7.83
CA PRO A 73 18.97 26.29 -6.56
C PRO A 73 17.92 25.32 -6.00
N LYS A 74 18.32 24.08 -5.70
CA LYS A 74 17.47 23.12 -4.99
C LYS A 74 16.94 23.82 -3.75
N LEU A 75 15.62 24.04 -3.70
CA LEU A 75 14.96 24.59 -2.51
C LEU A 75 15.15 23.59 -1.38
N VAL A 76 16.24 23.75 -0.63
CA VAL A 76 16.48 23.01 0.61
C VAL A 76 15.32 23.38 1.52
N SER A 77 14.43 22.40 1.73
CA SER A 77 13.27 22.51 2.60
C SER A 77 13.70 23.11 3.94
N LYS A 78 13.26 24.34 4.20
CA LYS A 78 13.50 25.06 5.45
C LYS A 78 13.00 24.18 6.60
N PRO A 79 13.81 23.94 7.67
CA PRO A 79 13.37 23.08 8.76
C PRO A 79 12.09 23.66 9.38
N SER A 80 11.00 22.93 9.23
CA SER A 80 9.68 23.38 9.64
C SER A 80 9.60 23.50 11.17
N LYS A 81 9.16 24.66 11.64
CA LYS A 81 8.96 24.98 13.07
C LYS A 81 7.92 24.05 13.74
N VAL A 82 7.12 23.33 12.96
CA VAL A 82 6.10 22.38 13.44
C VAL A 82 6.69 21.22 14.24
N LYS A 83 7.91 20.76 13.90
CA LYS A 83 8.59 19.69 14.67
C LYS A 83 8.95 20.15 16.08
N LYS A 84 9.31 21.43 16.26
CA LYS A 84 9.63 21.98 17.59
C LYS A 84 8.37 22.17 18.43
N LEU A 85 7.25 22.57 17.83
CA LEU A 85 5.99 22.74 18.55
C LEU A 85 5.42 21.39 19.04
N SER A 86 5.50 20.34 18.22
CA SER A 86 5.04 18.99 18.57
C SER A 86 5.76 18.40 19.79
N VAL A 87 7.07 18.65 19.93
CA VAL A 87 7.86 18.16 21.08
C VAL A 87 7.46 18.87 22.38
N TYR A 88 7.16 20.17 22.34
CA TYR A 88 6.70 20.91 23.52
C TYR A 88 5.32 20.46 23.99
N VAL A 89 4.39 20.21 23.07
CA VAL A 89 3.04 19.72 23.41
C VAL A 89 3.11 18.34 24.07
N ALA A 90 3.98 17.45 23.57
CA ALA A 90 4.17 16.13 24.15
C ALA A 90 4.75 16.18 25.58
N ALA A 91 5.70 17.08 25.83
CA ALA A 91 6.32 17.24 27.16
C ALA A 91 5.33 17.75 28.23
N VAL A 92 4.46 18.70 27.87
CA VAL A 92 3.46 19.24 28.80
C VAL A 92 2.40 18.19 29.14
N ALA A 93 1.94 17.41 28.16
CA ALA A 93 0.96 16.35 28.40
C ALA A 93 1.47 15.29 29.38
N ALA A 94 2.74 14.87 29.25
CA ALA A 94 3.35 13.90 30.16
C ALA A 94 3.43 14.42 31.62
N ALA A 95 3.78 15.69 31.80
CA ALA A 95 3.82 16.30 33.13
C ALA A 95 2.42 16.33 33.80
N CYS A 96 1.37 16.65 33.03
CA CYS A 96 0.00 16.65 33.54
C CYS A 96 -0.46 15.26 34.03
N VAL A 97 -0.18 14.20 33.26
CA VAL A 97 -0.56 12.83 33.65
C VAL A 97 0.12 12.40 34.94
N ILE A 98 1.40 12.72 35.11
CA ILE A 98 2.15 12.40 36.34
C ILE A 98 1.58 13.15 37.56
N THR A 99 1.23 14.42 37.39
CA THR A 99 0.63 15.21 38.50
C THR A 99 -0.76 14.71 38.90
N ILE A 100 -1.58 14.30 37.93
CA ILE A 100 -2.92 13.77 38.19
C ILE A 100 -2.82 12.41 38.91
N ALA A 101 -1.93 11.53 38.47
CA ALA A 101 -1.71 10.24 39.13
C ALA A 101 -1.23 10.41 40.58
N ALA A 102 -0.29 11.33 40.83
CA ALA A 102 0.18 11.63 42.18
C ALA A 102 -0.92 12.20 43.08
N LEU A 103 -1.79 13.06 42.55
CA LEU A 103 -2.94 13.62 43.30
C LEU A 103 -3.99 12.55 43.64
N MET A 104 -4.24 11.60 42.73
CA MET A 104 -5.15 10.47 43.01
C MET A 104 -4.58 9.53 44.07
N SER A 105 -3.29 9.24 44.05
CA SER A 105 -2.65 8.38 45.05
C SER A 105 -2.61 8.99 46.45
N LEU A 106 -2.63 10.31 46.58
CA LEU A 106 -2.65 11.00 47.88
C LEU A 106 -4.07 11.22 48.46
N HIS A 107 -5.13 11.03 47.65
CA HIS A 107 -6.53 11.13 48.09
C HIS A 107 -7.21 9.77 48.34
N VAL A 108 -6.48 8.65 48.23
CA VAL A 108 -6.95 7.31 48.62
C VAL A 108 -6.67 7.09 50.11
N ASP A 109 -7.28 7.92 50.94
CA ASP A 109 -7.61 7.59 52.31
C ASP A 109 -8.95 8.30 52.55
N ASN A 110 -9.98 7.51 52.87
CA ASN A 110 -11.33 7.95 53.24
C ASN A 110 -12.40 8.03 52.13
N ASN A 111 -12.72 6.90 51.48
CA ASN A 111 -14.07 6.65 50.95
C ASN A 111 -14.48 5.18 51.17
N THR A 112 -15.37 4.99 52.14
CA THR A 112 -16.16 3.78 52.34
C THR A 112 -17.02 3.52 51.09
N VAL A 113 -17.02 2.27 50.61
CA VAL A 113 -17.89 1.84 49.50
C VAL A 113 -19.34 1.91 49.97
N ALA A 114 -20.03 2.99 49.60
CA ALA A 114 -21.42 3.22 49.94
C ALA A 114 -22.35 2.60 48.88
N GLY A 115 -22.94 1.46 49.25
CA GLY A 115 -24.35 1.16 48.94
C GLY A 115 -24.70 0.57 47.58
N ASN A 116 -24.48 -0.73 47.38
CA ASN A 116 -25.23 -1.56 46.42
C ASN A 116 -25.97 -2.76 47.08
N GLN A 117 -25.92 -2.91 48.41
CA GLN A 117 -26.55 -4.03 49.13
C GLN A 117 -28.08 -4.08 48.99
N LYS A 118 -28.74 -2.96 48.67
CA LYS A 118 -30.21 -2.92 48.51
C LYS A 118 -30.70 -3.38 47.13
N LEU A 119 -29.80 -3.55 46.15
CA LEU A 119 -30.15 -4.09 44.83
C LEU A 119 -30.10 -5.63 44.78
N GLU A 120 -29.27 -6.25 45.61
CA GLU A 120 -29.10 -7.71 45.61
C GLU A 120 -30.29 -8.43 46.28
N GLU A 121 -30.91 -7.81 47.30
CA GLU A 121 -32.08 -8.37 47.99
C GLU A 121 -33.35 -8.40 47.11
N TYR A 122 -33.52 -7.44 46.20
CA TYR A 122 -34.68 -7.37 45.30
C TYR A 122 -34.63 -8.39 44.15
N ILE A 123 -33.41 -8.76 43.71
CA ILE A 123 -33.19 -9.74 42.63
C ILE A 123 -33.45 -11.17 43.13
N ILE A 124 -33.22 -11.45 44.41
CA ILE A 124 -33.46 -12.78 45.00
C ILE A 124 -34.96 -13.07 45.14
N GLU A 125 -35.79 -12.06 45.45
CA GLU A 125 -37.24 -12.25 45.66
C GLU A 125 -38.00 -12.46 44.34
N HIS A 126 -37.56 -11.84 43.23
CA HIS A 126 -38.31 -11.88 41.96
C HIS A 126 -37.84 -12.94 40.96
N VAL A 127 -36.76 -13.69 41.24
CA VAL A 127 -36.30 -14.81 40.40
C VAL A 127 -36.87 -16.17 40.87
N GLY A 128 -37.47 -16.23 42.06
CA GLY A 128 -38.00 -17.48 42.64
C GLY A 128 -39.38 -17.93 42.14
N THR A 129 -40.07 -17.16 41.30
CA THR A 129 -41.46 -17.49 40.90
C THR A 129 -41.73 -17.16 39.43
N GLY A 130 -41.30 -18.05 38.53
CA GLY A 130 -41.58 -17.89 37.09
C GLY A 130 -41.13 -19.09 36.27
N ASN A 131 -41.88 -20.19 36.35
CA ASN A 131 -41.76 -21.36 35.48
C ASN A 131 -41.91 -20.97 33.99
N GLY A 132 -40.99 -21.42 33.14
CA GLY A 132 -41.17 -21.38 31.68
C GLY A 132 -39.88 -21.60 30.89
N ASP A 133 -39.59 -22.85 30.57
CA ASP A 133 -38.68 -23.39 29.54
C ASP A 133 -37.72 -22.43 28.82
N PHE A 134 -36.42 -22.51 29.15
CA PHE A 134 -35.34 -22.07 28.25
C PHE A 134 -34.35 -23.23 28.03
N ASN A 135 -34.43 -23.82 26.83
CA ASN A 135 -33.57 -24.90 26.35
C ASN A 135 -32.70 -24.34 25.22
N GLY A 136 -31.37 -24.33 25.38
CA GLY A 136 -30.45 -23.98 24.29
C GLY A 136 -29.12 -23.36 24.72
N GLN A 137 -28.19 -24.22 25.12
CA GLN A 137 -26.73 -24.10 25.22
C GLN A 137 -26.05 -22.80 24.74
N VAL A 138 -25.18 -22.25 25.60
CA VAL A 138 -24.14 -21.28 25.24
C VAL A 138 -22.79 -21.97 25.45
N GLU A 139 -22.21 -22.53 24.39
CA GLU A 139 -20.83 -23.04 24.42
C GLU A 139 -19.83 -21.89 24.25
N ALA A 140 -18.75 -21.98 25.03
CA ALA A 140 -17.75 -20.96 25.26
C ALA A 140 -16.76 -20.81 24.09
N VAL A 141 -16.43 -19.57 23.72
CA VAL A 141 -15.23 -19.28 22.91
C VAL A 141 -14.13 -18.80 23.85
N ASN A 142 -13.20 -19.69 24.11
CA ASN A 142 -11.98 -19.48 24.88
C ASN A 142 -10.97 -18.75 23.98
N ILE A 143 -10.55 -17.54 24.33
CA ILE A 143 -9.39 -16.87 23.71
C ILE A 143 -8.24 -17.00 24.70
N GLU A 144 -7.42 -18.04 24.52
CA GLU A 144 -6.15 -18.16 25.23
C GLU A 144 -5.13 -17.16 24.67
N LYS A 145 -4.73 -16.26 25.58
CA LYS A 145 -3.40 -15.72 25.90
C LYS A 145 -2.35 -15.50 24.80
#